data_AF-A0A822D3Y4-F1
#
_entry.id   AF-A0A822D3Y4-F1
#
_cell.length_a   1.000
_cell.length_b   1.000
_cell.length_c   1.000
_cell.angle_alpha   90.00
_cell.angle_beta   90.00
_cell.angle_gamma   90.00
#
_symmetry.space_group_name_H-M   'P 1'
#
loop_
_entity.id
_entity.type
_entity.pdbx_description
1 polymer ?
#
loop_
_entity_poly.entity_id
_entity_poly.type
_entity_poly.pdbx_seq_one_letter_code
_entity_poly.pdbx_strand_id
1 'polypeptide(L)' 'MNGADIAIGWVDSLGKVTIQDRYAFGRSKPMIDNTTQDWFALQGREQNGWTAIQFKRLFDTCDYMDYPIK' A
#
# COMPACT_ATOMS: atom_id res chain seq x y z
N MET A 1 -7.05 -6.25 -12.74
CA MET A 1 -6.41 -5.12 -12.05
C MET A 1 -5.15 -4.69 -12.81
N ASN A 2 -5.18 -4.65 -14.15
CA ASN A 2 -4.03 -4.15 -14.90
C ASN A 2 -4.01 -2.61 -14.77
N GLY A 3 -2.84 -2.03 -14.50
CA GLY A 3 -2.66 -0.60 -14.26
C GLY A 3 -3.18 -0.12 -12.90
N ALA A 4 -3.33 -1.02 -11.93
CA ALA A 4 -3.78 -0.66 -10.60
C ALA A 4 -2.59 -0.28 -9.71
N ASP A 5 -2.75 0.85 -9.03
CA ASP A 5 -1.98 1.34 -7.89
C ASP A 5 -2.53 0.69 -6.61
N ILE A 6 -1.68 -0.06 -5.90
CA ILE A 6 -2.10 -1.01 -4.87
C ILE A 6 -1.27 -0.84 -3.59
N ALA A 7 -1.96 -0.46 -2.52
CA ALA A 7 -1.47 -0.65 -1.16
C ALA A 7 -1.76 -2.05 -0.63
N ILE A 8 -0.75 -2.75 -0.11
CA ILE A 8 -0.91 -3.98 0.68
C ILE A 8 -0.36 -3.74 2.08
N GLY A 9 -1.19 -3.91 3.11
CA GLY A 9 -0.77 -3.75 4.51
C GLY A 9 -1.19 -4.90 5.41
N TRP A 10 -0.40 -5.14 6.46
CA TRP A 10 -0.69 -6.12 7.51
C TRP A 10 -0.07 -5.69 8.84
N VAL A 11 -0.55 -6.29 9.93
CA VAL A 11 0.04 -6.20 11.26
C VAL A 11 0.62 -7.57 11.59
N ASP A 12 1.89 -7.65 11.98
CA ASP A 12 2.51 -8.92 12.37
C ASP A 12 2.17 -9.34 13.81
N SER A 13 2.60 -10.54 14.21
CA SER A 13 2.33 -11.07 15.55
C SER A 13 2.98 -10.27 16.69
N LEU A 14 3.93 -9.37 16.39
CA LEU A 14 4.56 -8.46 17.34
C LEU A 14 3.87 -7.09 17.38
N GLY A 15 2.80 -6.91 16.60
CA GLY A 15 2.07 -5.65 16.49
C GLY A 15 2.72 -4.64 15.55
N LYS A 16 3.74 -5.02 14.77
CA LYS A 16 4.37 -4.12 13.81
C LYS A 16 3.50 -3.99 12.57
N VAL A 17 3.13 -2.75 12.24
CA VAL A 17 2.42 -2.42 11.00
C VAL A 17 3.40 -2.32 9.84
N THR A 18 3.02 -2.93 8.71
CA THR A 18 3.74 -2.81 7.44
C THR A 18 2.75 -2.43 6.34
N ILE A 19 3.16 -1.53 5.45
CA ILE A 19 2.47 -1.26 4.17
C ILE A 19 3.49 -1.36 3.05
N GLN A 20 3.06 -1.84 1.90
CA GLN A 20 3.87 -1.94 0.69
C GLN A 20 3.13 -1.29 -0.47
N ASP A 21 3.89 -0.54 -1.25
CA ASP A 21 3.47 0.04 -2.51
C ASP A 21 3.74 -0.94 -3.66
N ARG A 22 2.72 -1.16 -4.48
CA ARG A 22 2.75 -2.17 -5.55
C ARG A 22 1.99 -1.71 -6.77
N TYR A 23 2.51 -2.11 -7.92
CA TYR A 23 1.86 -1.88 -9.21
C TYR A 23 1.56 -3.19 -9.94
N ALA A 24 0.37 -3.25 -10.56
CA ALA A 24 -0.09 -4.44 -11.26
C ALA A 24 -0.01 -4.29 -12.79
N PHE A 25 0.86 -5.07 -13.43
CA PHE A 25 1.05 -5.09 -14.89
C PHE A 25 0.11 -6.02 -15.66
N GLY A 26 -0.81 -6.72 -14.97
CA GLY A 26 -1.68 -7.70 -15.61
C GLY A 26 -2.33 -8.68 -14.62
N ARG A 27 -2.63 -9.89 -15.11
CA ARG A 27 -3.17 -10.99 -14.29
C ARG A 27 -2.04 -11.79 -13.65
N SER A 28 -1.18 -11.10 -12.92
CA SER A 28 -0.03 -11.66 -12.20
C SER A 28 0.06 -11.05 -10.80
N LYS A 29 0.96 -11.57 -9.97
CA LYS A 29 1.28 -10.97 -8.68
C LYS A 29 1.73 -9.51 -8.90
N PRO A 30 1.11 -8.51 -8.23
CA PRO A 30 1.56 -7.13 -8.29
C PRO A 30 3.02 -7.02 -7.86
N MET A 31 3.82 -6.34 -8.66
CA MET A 31 5.23 -6.13 -8.37
C MET A 31 5.36 -5.01 -7.32
N ILE A 32 6.46 -5.02 -6.56
CA ILE A 32 6.81 -3.87 -5.72
C ILE A 32 7.01 -2.68 -6.66
N ASP A 33 6.45 -1.53 -6.32
CA ASP A 33 6.76 -0.31 -7.06
C ASP A 33 8.23 0.04 -6.80
N ASN A 34 9.05 -0.12 -7.85
CA ASN A 34 10.49 0.11 -7.75
C ASN A 34 10.86 1.55 -8.10
N THR A 35 9.89 2.36 -8.54
CA THR A 35 10.10 3.76 -8.91
C THR A 35 10.13 4.59 -7.64
N THR A 36 9.07 4.50 -6.86
CA THR A 36 8.93 5.14 -5.55
C THR A 36 8.15 4.23 -4.58
N GLN A 37 8.21 4.56 -3.30
CA GLN A 37 7.37 3.92 -2.27
C GLN A 37 6.62 5.05 -1.59
N ASP A 38 5.39 5.31 -2.02
CA ASP A 38 4.66 6.52 -1.66
C ASP A 38 3.68 6.33 -0.49
N TRP A 39 3.47 5.06 -0.09
CA TRP A 39 2.61 4.70 1.02
C TRP A 39 3.40 4.53 2.31
N PHE A 40 3.01 5.28 3.34
CA PHE A 40 3.66 5.23 4.65
C PHE A 40 2.69 4.75 5.72
N ALA A 41 3.06 3.68 6.41
CA ALA A 41 2.32 3.20 7.56
C ALA A 41 2.45 4.19 8.73
N LEU A 42 1.34 4.52 9.36
CA LEU A 42 1.29 5.38 10.54
C LEU A 42 1.07 4.56 11.79
N GLN A 43 -0.01 3.78 11.82
CA GLN A 43 -0.39 2.93 12.94
C GLN A 43 -1.10 1.69 12.43
N GLY A 44 -1.05 0.61 13.20
CA GLY A 44 -1.83 -0.59 12.93
C GLY A 44 -2.20 -1.28 14.22
N ARG A 45 -3.37 -1.91 14.23
CA ARG A 45 -3.83 -2.74 15.34
C ARG A 45 -4.58 -3.93 14.79
N GLU A 46 -4.26 -5.09 15.34
CA GLU A 46 -5.06 -6.29 15.19
C GLU A 46 -5.67 -6.64 16.55
N GLN A 47 -7.00 -6.69 16.63
CA GLN A 47 -7.71 -7.00 17.86
C GLN A 47 -9.10 -7.58 17.56
N ASN A 48 -9.48 -8.63 18.29
CA ASN A 48 -10.83 -9.23 18.23
C ASN A 48 -11.25 -9.65 16.80
N GLY A 49 -10.31 -10.15 15.98
CA GLY A 49 -10.57 -10.56 14.60
C GLY A 49 -10.63 -9.41 13.58
N TRP A 50 -10.33 -8.18 13.99
CA TRP A 50 -10.26 -7.00 13.11
C TRP A 50 -8.83 -6.51 13.00
N THR A 51 -8.43 -6.13 11.78
CA THR A 51 -7.15 -5.45 11.51
C THR A 51 -7.46 -4.06 10.97
N ALA A 52 -7.01 -3.03 11.69
CA ALA A 52 -7.10 -1.64 11.28
C ALA A 52 -5.69 -1.10 10.99
N ILE A 53 -5.51 -0.48 9.83
CA ILE A 53 -4.24 0.11 9.39
C ILE A 53 -4.50 1.55 8.98
N GLN A 54 -3.76 2.46 9.60
CA GLN A 54 -3.72 3.87 9.23
C GLN A 54 -2.44 4.12 8.43
N PHE A 55 -2.59 4.79 7.30
CA PHE A 55 -1.49 5.15 6.41
C PHE A 55 -1.65 6.58 5.90
N LYS A 56 -0.60 7.11 5.28
CA LYS A 56 -0.64 8.34 4.50
C LYS A 56 0.00 8.12 3.13
N ARG A 57 -0.47 8.89 2.15
CA ARG A 57 0.06 9.03 0.80
C ARG A 57 -0.29 10.43 0.30
N LEU A 58 0.52 11.01 -0.57
CA LEU A 58 0.17 12.26 -1.25
C LEU A 58 -1.00 12.03 -2.24
N PHE A 59 -1.79 13.06 -2.51
CA PHE A 59 -2.84 12.96 -3.53
C PHE A 59 -2.28 12.88 -4.96
N ASP A 60 -1.12 13.49 -5.18
CA ASP A 60 -0.36 13.40 -6.41
C ASP A 60 1.12 13.20 -6.02
N THR A 61 1.67 12.05 -6.42
CA THR A 61 3.05 11.65 -6.15
C THR A 61 3.99 12.00 -7.31
N CYS A 62 3.44 12.45 -8.45
CA CYS A 62 4.15 12.63 -9.71
C CYS A 62 4.81 11.35 -10.24
N ASP A 63 4.41 10.18 -9.75
CA ASP A 63 4.82 8.88 -10.30
C ASP A 63 3.79 8.37 -11.33
N TYR A 64 4.27 7.83 -12.45
CA TYR A 64 3.47 7.32 -13.54
C TYR A 64 2.85 5.95 -13.24
N MET A 65 3.36 5.23 -12.24
CA MET A 65 2.75 3.99 -11.75
C MET A 65 1.64 4.26 -10.73
N ASP A 66 1.51 5.49 -10.27
CA ASP A 66 0.55 5.91 -9.27
C ASP A 66 -0.71 6.56 -9.87
N TYR A 67 -1.85 6.38 -9.21
CA TYR A 67 -3.11 7.02 -9.60
C TYR A 67 -3.36 8.33 -8.83
N PRO A 68 -3.35 9.51 -9.49
CA PRO A 68 -3.63 10.78 -8.82
C PRO A 68 -5.08 10.88 -8.34
N ILE A 69 -5.27 11.28 -7.09
CA ILE A 69 -6.57 11.50 -6.46
C ILE A 69 -6.92 12.98 -6.61
N LYS A 70 -8.02 13.28 -7.32
CA LYS A 70 -8.49 14.65 -7.60
C LYS A 70 -9.79 14.97 -6.87
#